data_AF-C5LZ72-F1
#
_entry.id   AF-C5LZ72-F1
#
_cell.length_a   1.000
_cell.length_b   1.000
_cell.length_c   1.000
_cell.angle_alpha   90.00
_cell.angle_beta   90.00
_cell.angle_gamma   90.00
#
_symmetry.space_group_name_H-M   'P 1'
#
loop_
_entity.id
_entity.type
_entity.pdbx_description
1 polymer ?
#
loop_
_entity_poly.entity_id
_entity_poly.type
_entity_poly.pdbx_seq_one_letter_code
_entity_poly.pdbx_strand_id
1 'polypeptide(L)'
;YRQPATVRSTIHRMIRLPERANLTRYRGLCHVLRGLAADSQALIFANTTKEALAIARHPAVEGLGVKPLHSEMPQSQRDWLLNSFRGRRIRFLVTTDLLSRGIDLPGLQYVILFRPPEDPTAYVHRAGRTGRAGDEGEVITLYDKSDWPMMQKIMETTKQNFENSSLPTEEELRSHAYAAVATEILSVPSNSWKCLEAIARDLVTEGKAREVLARVVSLLNTDAQLQPKKSKVSLYSGVPDFTAVLISDFDHTLYPSVEALQSRVPCPLERVRKAEAGWVADVANSNVDYLMKSGVVE
;
A
#
# COMPACT_ATOMS: atom_id res chain seq x y z
N TYR A 1 -16.08 -29.45 -32.47
CA TYR A 1 -15.72 -28.88 -31.16
C TYR A 1 -14.56 -27.92 -31.33
N ARG A 2 -14.82 -26.61 -31.34
CA ARG A 2 -13.75 -25.60 -31.33
C ARG A 2 -13.11 -25.61 -29.94
N GLN A 3 -11.78 -25.75 -29.89
CA GLN A 3 -11.02 -25.53 -28.66
C GLN A 3 -11.32 -24.11 -28.15
N PRO A 4 -11.58 -23.92 -26.84
CA PRO A 4 -11.70 -22.57 -26.31
C PRO A 4 -10.34 -21.87 -26.46
N ALA A 5 -10.38 -20.61 -26.89
CA ALA A 5 -9.21 -19.76 -27.08
C ALA A 5 -8.29 -19.83 -25.85
N THR A 6 -7.03 -20.13 -26.08
CA THR A 6 -5.94 -20.10 -25.11
C THR A 6 -5.86 -18.71 -24.47
N VAL A 7 -6.39 -18.55 -23.24
CA VAL A 7 -6.19 -17.36 -22.42
C VAL A 7 -4.77 -17.41 -21.87
N ARG A 8 -3.92 -16.48 -22.31
CA ARG A 8 -2.47 -16.47 -22.06
C ARG A 8 -1.95 -15.28 -21.25
N SER A 9 -2.77 -14.40 -20.68
CA SER A 9 -2.26 -13.09 -20.22
C SER A 9 -2.48 -12.72 -18.75
N THR A 10 -2.79 -13.66 -17.84
CA THR A 10 -2.84 -13.36 -16.39
C THR A 10 -1.62 -13.89 -15.65
N ILE A 11 -0.83 -12.99 -15.06
CA ILE A 11 0.27 -13.32 -14.15
C ILE A 11 -0.31 -13.52 -12.75
N HIS A 12 0.03 -14.64 -12.11
CA HIS A 12 -0.40 -14.93 -10.74
C HIS A 12 0.79 -14.82 -9.80
N ARG A 13 0.82 -13.78 -8.97
CA ARG A 13 1.88 -13.52 -8.00
C ARG A 13 1.40 -13.81 -6.58
N MET A 14 2.24 -14.46 -5.79
CA MET A 14 2.02 -14.66 -4.37
C MET A 14 3.11 -13.96 -3.56
N ILE A 15 2.69 -13.15 -2.59
CA ILE A 15 3.57 -12.39 -1.72
C ILE A 15 3.37 -12.88 -0.29
N ARG A 16 4.42 -13.51 0.24
CA ARG A 16 4.45 -13.96 1.63
C ARG A 16 4.73 -12.78 2.55
N LEU A 17 3.83 -12.53 3.48
CA LEU A 17 3.98 -11.55 4.52
C LEU A 17 4.73 -12.17 5.72
N PRO A 18 5.76 -11.50 6.26
CA PRO A 18 6.48 -11.98 7.42
C PRO A 18 5.63 -11.84 8.69
N GLU A 19 5.46 -12.93 9.46
CA GLU A 19 4.71 -12.91 10.74
C GLU A 19 5.35 -12.02 11.82
N ARG A 20 6.66 -11.74 11.70
CA ARG A 20 7.50 -11.24 12.80
C ARG A 20 8.25 -9.93 12.50
N ALA A 21 8.01 -9.32 11.34
CA ALA A 21 8.83 -8.20 10.88
C ALA A 21 8.07 -6.89 10.82
N ASN A 22 7.20 -6.54 11.77
CA ASN A 22 6.49 -5.25 11.85
C ASN A 22 5.79 -4.73 10.59
N LEU A 23 5.71 -5.57 9.59
CA LEU A 23 5.05 -5.32 8.34
C LEU A 23 3.72 -6.02 8.50
N THR A 24 2.78 -5.28 9.09
CA THR A 24 1.40 -5.73 9.20
C THR A 24 0.85 -5.95 7.79
N ARG A 25 -0.19 -6.79 7.65
CA ARG A 25 -0.81 -7.04 6.34
C ARG A 25 -1.28 -5.76 5.64
N TYR A 26 -1.75 -4.78 6.41
CA TYR A 26 -2.12 -3.46 5.90
C TYR A 26 -0.92 -2.70 5.33
N ARG A 27 0.25 -2.74 6.00
CA ARG A 27 1.49 -2.20 5.45
C ARG A 27 1.92 -2.96 4.19
N GLY A 28 1.84 -4.28 4.19
CA GLY A 28 2.08 -5.09 2.98
C GLY A 28 1.21 -4.65 1.80
N LEU A 29 -0.08 -4.44 2.03
CA LEU A 29 -0.99 -3.89 1.03
C LEU A 29 -0.57 -2.49 0.57
N CYS A 30 -0.20 -1.59 1.51
CA CYS A 30 0.29 -0.26 1.18
C CYS A 30 1.52 -0.31 0.26
N HIS A 31 2.50 -1.15 0.57
CA HIS A 31 3.69 -1.35 -0.27
C HIS A 31 3.32 -1.84 -1.66
N VAL A 32 2.43 -2.83 -1.77
CA VAL A 32 1.97 -3.30 -3.08
C VAL A 32 1.30 -2.18 -3.86
N LEU A 33 0.36 -1.45 -3.26
CA LEU A 33 -0.37 -0.37 -3.91
C LEU A 33 0.54 0.79 -4.37
N ARG A 34 1.53 1.17 -3.56
CA ARG A 34 2.54 2.19 -3.92
C ARG A 34 3.51 1.71 -4.99
N GLY A 35 3.72 0.40 -5.08
CA GLY A 35 4.58 -0.23 -6.08
C GLY A 35 3.92 -0.43 -7.44
N LEU A 36 2.60 -0.23 -7.58
CA LEU A 36 1.92 -0.32 -8.87
C LEU A 36 2.24 0.88 -9.76
N ALA A 37 2.08 0.70 -11.08
CA ALA A 37 2.24 1.78 -12.04
C ALA A 37 1.29 2.96 -11.72
N ALA A 38 1.75 4.20 -11.90
CA ALA A 38 1.03 5.40 -11.46
C ALA A 38 -0.40 5.52 -12.02
N ASP A 39 -0.60 5.14 -13.29
CA ASP A 39 -1.89 5.21 -14.00
C ASP A 39 -2.71 3.92 -13.92
N SER A 40 -2.28 2.97 -13.10
CA SER A 40 -2.97 1.71 -12.94
C SER A 40 -4.17 1.77 -12.02
N GLN A 41 -5.05 0.80 -12.18
CA GLN A 41 -6.18 0.59 -11.29
C GLN A 41 -6.10 -0.81 -10.68
N ALA A 42 -6.46 -0.91 -9.41
CA ALA A 42 -6.48 -2.17 -8.68
C ALA A 42 -7.82 -2.41 -8.00
N LEU A 43 -8.29 -3.65 -8.13
CA LEU A 43 -9.43 -4.16 -7.38
C LEU A 43 -8.94 -5.06 -6.25
N ILE A 44 -9.16 -4.63 -5.01
CA ILE A 44 -8.76 -5.34 -3.80
C ILE A 44 -9.94 -6.18 -3.32
N PHE A 45 -9.73 -7.47 -3.12
CA PHE A 45 -10.72 -8.37 -2.56
C PHE A 45 -10.45 -8.65 -1.09
N ALA A 46 -11.49 -8.41 -0.28
CA ALA A 46 -11.60 -8.85 1.10
C ALA A 46 -12.57 -10.02 1.20
N ASN A 47 -12.41 -10.87 2.22
CA ASN A 47 -13.31 -12.01 2.43
C ASN A 47 -14.64 -11.59 3.07
N THR A 48 -14.67 -10.47 3.81
CA THR A 48 -15.89 -9.97 4.45
C THR A 48 -16.07 -8.47 4.23
N THR A 49 -17.32 -7.99 4.35
CA THR A 49 -17.63 -6.54 4.26
C THR A 49 -16.96 -5.76 5.38
N LYS A 50 -16.87 -6.35 6.59
CA LYS A 50 -16.16 -5.76 7.73
C LYS A 50 -14.69 -5.56 7.42
N GLU A 51 -14.03 -6.55 6.81
CA GLU A 51 -12.63 -6.45 6.37
C GLU A 51 -12.45 -5.42 5.26
N ALA A 52 -13.35 -5.37 4.26
CA ALA A 52 -13.29 -4.36 3.21
C ALA A 52 -13.36 -2.92 3.77
N LEU A 53 -14.27 -2.67 4.74
CA LEU A 53 -14.39 -1.40 5.42
C LEU A 53 -13.16 -1.09 6.28
N ALA A 54 -12.62 -2.09 6.99
CA ALA A 54 -11.42 -1.93 7.81
C ALA A 54 -10.21 -1.58 6.95
N ILE A 55 -10.02 -2.24 5.80
CA ILE A 55 -8.97 -1.91 4.82
C ILE A 55 -9.09 -0.45 4.39
N ALA A 56 -10.26 -0.02 3.92
CA ALA A 56 -10.41 1.34 3.40
C ALA A 56 -10.18 2.44 4.45
N ARG A 57 -10.36 2.14 5.74
CA ARG A 57 -10.19 3.08 6.85
C ARG A 57 -8.83 2.96 7.56
N HIS A 58 -8.01 1.99 7.19
CA HIS A 58 -6.77 1.75 7.90
C HIS A 58 -5.76 2.86 7.58
N PRO A 59 -5.11 3.48 8.59
CA PRO A 59 -4.20 4.63 8.39
C PRO A 59 -3.10 4.38 7.35
N ALA A 60 -2.56 3.16 7.31
CA ALA A 60 -1.53 2.76 6.34
C ALA A 60 -1.96 2.86 4.86
N VAL A 61 -3.26 2.81 4.54
CA VAL A 61 -3.76 2.87 3.15
C VAL A 61 -4.76 4.01 2.90
N GLU A 62 -5.21 4.70 3.95
CA GLU A 62 -6.15 5.82 3.85
C GLU A 62 -5.63 6.92 2.90
N GLY A 63 -4.34 7.27 3.02
CA GLY A 63 -3.67 8.26 2.17
C GLY A 63 -3.59 7.87 0.69
N LEU A 64 -3.80 6.61 0.34
CA LEU A 64 -3.79 6.12 -1.04
C LEU A 64 -5.15 6.24 -1.74
N GLY A 65 -6.18 6.68 -1.02
CA GLY A 65 -7.51 6.92 -1.59
C GLY A 65 -8.30 5.64 -1.90
N VAL A 66 -8.03 4.54 -1.19
CA VAL A 66 -8.79 3.28 -1.33
C VAL A 66 -10.26 3.49 -0.95
N LYS A 67 -11.20 3.10 -1.81
CA LYS A 67 -12.64 3.22 -1.54
C LYS A 67 -13.33 1.87 -1.40
N PRO A 68 -14.18 1.67 -0.38
CA PRO A 68 -14.92 0.42 -0.23
C PRO A 68 -16.13 0.38 -1.14
N LEU A 69 -16.46 -0.81 -1.64
CA LEU A 69 -17.67 -1.13 -2.37
C LEU A 69 -18.29 -2.40 -1.79
N HIS A 70 -19.44 -2.29 -1.13
CA HIS A 70 -20.14 -3.40 -0.49
C HIS A 70 -21.67 -3.32 -0.64
N SER A 71 -22.36 -4.44 -0.41
CA SER A 71 -23.78 -4.62 -0.76
C SER A 71 -24.76 -3.74 0.00
N GLU A 72 -24.38 -3.29 1.18
CA GLU A 72 -25.18 -2.40 2.03
C GLU A 72 -25.12 -0.93 1.58
N MET A 73 -24.28 -0.59 0.60
CA MET A 73 -24.20 0.78 0.08
C MET A 73 -25.44 1.12 -0.77
N PRO A 74 -25.97 2.36 -0.65
CA PRO A 74 -27.03 2.86 -1.53
C PRO A 74 -26.64 2.72 -3.01
N GLN A 75 -27.61 2.35 -3.85
CA GLN A 75 -27.38 2.12 -5.29
C GLN A 75 -26.74 3.34 -5.98
N SER A 76 -27.20 4.55 -5.67
CA SER A 76 -26.64 5.79 -6.20
C SER A 76 -25.15 5.97 -5.87
N GLN A 77 -24.74 5.61 -4.64
CA GLN A 77 -23.35 5.69 -4.22
C GLN A 77 -22.50 4.61 -4.91
N ARG A 78 -23.05 3.41 -5.10
CA ARG A 78 -22.39 2.34 -5.86
C ARG A 78 -22.15 2.75 -7.31
N ASP A 79 -23.17 3.29 -7.97
CA ASP A 79 -23.07 3.74 -9.36
C ASP A 79 -22.06 4.88 -9.51
N TRP A 80 -22.04 5.82 -8.57
CA TRP A 80 -21.04 6.89 -8.54
C TRP A 80 -19.62 6.35 -8.38
N LEU A 81 -19.39 5.41 -7.45
CA LEU A 81 -18.07 4.78 -7.25
C LEU A 81 -17.62 4.01 -8.50
N LEU A 82 -18.51 3.21 -9.09
CA LEU A 82 -18.20 2.44 -10.29
C LEU A 82 -17.92 3.33 -11.50
N ASN A 83 -18.69 4.40 -11.69
CA ASN A 83 -18.44 5.36 -12.77
C ASN A 83 -17.15 6.14 -12.53
N SER A 84 -16.85 6.51 -11.29
CA SER A 84 -15.59 7.17 -10.92
C SER A 84 -14.38 6.25 -11.09
N PHE A 85 -14.54 4.96 -10.79
CA PHE A 85 -13.54 3.94 -11.05
C PHE A 85 -13.36 3.75 -12.56
N ARG A 86 -14.41 3.53 -13.36
CA ARG A 86 -14.27 3.43 -14.84
C ARG A 86 -13.65 4.67 -15.46
N GLY A 87 -13.95 5.86 -14.93
CA GLY A 87 -13.35 7.13 -15.35
C GLY A 87 -11.95 7.41 -14.80
N ARG A 88 -11.29 6.43 -14.16
CA ARG A 88 -9.94 6.52 -13.55
C ARG A 88 -9.78 7.62 -12.49
N ARG A 89 -10.87 8.16 -11.95
CA ARG A 89 -10.85 9.11 -10.82
C ARG A 89 -10.56 8.42 -9.50
N ILE A 90 -10.92 7.13 -9.40
CA ILE A 90 -10.57 6.26 -8.28
C ILE A 90 -9.64 5.18 -8.81
N ARG A 91 -8.44 5.08 -8.24
CA ARG A 91 -7.46 4.06 -8.62
C ARG A 91 -7.69 2.72 -7.91
N PHE A 92 -8.08 2.78 -6.64
CA PHE A 92 -8.14 1.59 -5.79
C PHE A 92 -9.52 1.42 -5.18
N LEU A 93 -10.09 0.24 -5.38
CA LEU A 93 -11.41 -0.12 -4.86
C LEU A 93 -11.29 -1.43 -4.08
N VAL A 94 -11.87 -1.50 -2.89
CA VAL A 94 -11.91 -2.71 -2.07
C VAL A 94 -13.33 -3.27 -2.00
N THR A 95 -13.51 -4.57 -2.25
CA THR A 95 -14.83 -5.20 -2.33
C THR A 95 -14.83 -6.65 -1.86
N THR A 96 -16.01 -7.28 -1.89
CA THR A 96 -16.25 -8.70 -1.58
C THR A 96 -16.86 -9.43 -2.78
N ASP A 97 -16.95 -10.76 -2.71
CA ASP A 97 -17.46 -11.59 -3.81
C ASP A 97 -18.93 -11.32 -4.17
N LEU A 98 -19.73 -10.84 -3.21
CA LEU A 98 -21.15 -10.59 -3.41
C LEU A 98 -21.38 -9.48 -4.44
N LEU A 99 -20.45 -8.53 -4.51
CA LEU A 99 -20.55 -7.40 -5.41
C LEU A 99 -19.80 -7.56 -6.72
N SER A 100 -18.80 -8.43 -6.80
CA SER A 100 -17.99 -8.57 -8.01
C SER A 100 -18.72 -9.27 -9.16
N ARG A 101 -19.80 -10.00 -8.90
CA ARG A 101 -20.61 -10.64 -9.96
C ARG A 101 -21.43 -9.59 -10.71
N GLY A 102 -21.19 -9.48 -12.02
CA GLY A 102 -21.90 -8.54 -12.90
C GLY A 102 -21.30 -7.14 -13.01
N ILE A 103 -20.24 -6.80 -12.24
CA ILE A 103 -19.48 -5.57 -12.49
C ILE A 103 -18.50 -5.84 -13.63
N ASP A 104 -18.75 -5.20 -14.76
CA ASP A 104 -17.80 -5.14 -15.87
C ASP A 104 -16.86 -3.93 -15.69
N LEU A 105 -15.57 -4.24 -15.59
CA LEU A 105 -14.46 -3.30 -15.39
C LEU A 105 -13.43 -3.54 -16.51
N PRO A 106 -13.69 -3.02 -17.73
CA PRO A 106 -12.76 -3.17 -18.83
C PRO A 106 -11.42 -2.49 -18.51
N GLY A 107 -10.30 -3.15 -18.86
CA GLY A 107 -8.95 -2.62 -18.65
C GLY A 107 -8.45 -2.64 -17.20
N LEU A 108 -9.07 -3.43 -16.30
CA LEU A 108 -8.54 -3.64 -14.95
C LEU A 108 -7.22 -4.42 -15.02
N GLN A 109 -6.13 -3.77 -14.64
CA GLN A 109 -4.78 -4.34 -14.70
C GLN A 109 -4.49 -5.24 -13.49
N TYR A 110 -4.84 -4.77 -12.28
CA TYR A 110 -4.47 -5.43 -11.05
C TYR A 110 -5.67 -5.94 -10.26
N VAL A 111 -5.61 -7.19 -9.84
CA VAL A 111 -6.47 -7.77 -8.80
C VAL A 111 -5.61 -8.11 -7.60
N ILE A 112 -5.94 -7.59 -6.43
CA ILE A 112 -5.21 -7.87 -5.20
C ILE A 112 -6.11 -8.66 -4.28
N LEU A 113 -5.69 -9.84 -3.87
CA LEU A 113 -6.34 -10.62 -2.83
C LEU A 113 -5.69 -10.26 -1.50
N PHE A 114 -6.40 -9.51 -0.65
CA PHE A 114 -5.87 -9.13 0.66
C PHE A 114 -5.58 -10.35 1.53
N ARG A 115 -6.36 -11.42 1.33
CA ARG A 115 -6.16 -12.78 1.83
C ARG A 115 -6.52 -13.76 0.72
N PRO A 116 -5.96 -14.98 0.70
CA PRO A 116 -6.49 -16.01 -0.16
C PRO A 116 -7.96 -16.30 0.22
N PRO A 117 -8.84 -16.56 -0.76
CA PRO A 117 -10.18 -17.01 -0.49
C PRO A 117 -10.18 -18.44 0.09
N GLU A 118 -11.22 -18.78 0.85
CA GLU A 118 -11.36 -20.13 1.44
C GLU A 118 -11.61 -21.21 0.39
N ASP A 119 -12.19 -20.84 -0.75
CA ASP A 119 -12.55 -21.74 -1.83
C ASP A 119 -11.79 -21.40 -3.13
N PRO A 120 -11.17 -22.39 -3.80
CA PRO A 120 -10.51 -22.18 -5.10
C PRO A 120 -11.43 -21.64 -6.20
N THR A 121 -12.72 -21.93 -6.18
CA THR A 121 -13.67 -21.37 -7.16
C THR A 121 -13.80 -19.85 -6.98
N ALA A 122 -13.79 -19.38 -5.74
CA ALA A 122 -13.77 -17.94 -5.45
C ALA A 122 -12.48 -17.29 -5.98
N TYR A 123 -11.33 -17.95 -5.86
CA TYR A 123 -10.09 -17.46 -6.47
C TYR A 123 -10.24 -17.23 -7.98
N VAL A 124 -10.76 -18.23 -8.71
CA VAL A 124 -10.97 -18.12 -10.17
C VAL A 124 -11.91 -16.96 -10.51
N HIS A 125 -12.99 -16.78 -9.75
CA HIS A 125 -13.93 -15.67 -9.98
C HIS A 125 -13.34 -14.27 -9.71
N ARG A 126 -12.46 -14.16 -8.71
CA ARG A 126 -11.75 -12.92 -8.37
C ARG A 126 -10.64 -12.63 -9.38
N ALA A 127 -9.83 -13.63 -9.71
CA ALA A 127 -8.78 -13.53 -10.72
C ALA A 127 -9.34 -13.17 -12.10
N GLY A 128 -10.49 -13.73 -12.49
CA GLY A 128 -11.17 -13.42 -13.75
C GLY A 128 -11.73 -11.99 -13.88
N ARG A 129 -11.40 -11.08 -12.95
CA ARG A 129 -11.68 -9.64 -13.06
C ARG A 129 -10.61 -8.88 -13.85
N THR A 130 -9.40 -9.41 -13.95
CA THR A 130 -8.31 -8.87 -14.76
C THR A 130 -8.07 -9.73 -16.01
N GLY A 131 -7.19 -9.28 -16.92
CA GLY A 131 -6.76 -10.04 -18.10
C GLY A 131 -7.85 -10.29 -19.13
N ARG A 132 -8.78 -9.34 -19.29
CA ARG A 132 -9.90 -9.42 -20.25
C ARG A 132 -9.52 -8.75 -21.58
N ALA A 133 -10.18 -9.17 -22.66
CA ALA A 133 -10.09 -8.56 -23.99
C ALA A 133 -8.68 -8.47 -24.62
N GLY A 134 -7.73 -9.30 -24.18
CA GLY A 134 -6.37 -9.34 -24.72
C GLY A 134 -5.34 -8.53 -23.93
N ASP A 135 -5.76 -7.82 -22.89
CA ASP A 135 -4.87 -7.10 -21.99
C ASP A 135 -4.11 -8.06 -21.07
N GLU A 136 -2.88 -7.67 -20.68
CA GLU A 136 -2.15 -8.32 -19.59
C GLU A 136 -2.76 -7.93 -18.24
N GLY A 137 -2.95 -8.93 -17.40
CA GLY A 137 -3.52 -8.78 -16.07
C GLY A 137 -2.64 -9.40 -15.02
N GLU A 138 -2.62 -8.84 -13.81
CA GLU A 138 -1.87 -9.41 -12.70
C GLU A 138 -2.77 -9.61 -11.47
N VAL A 139 -2.67 -10.81 -10.89
CA VAL A 139 -3.34 -11.17 -9.65
C VAL A 139 -2.29 -11.31 -8.57
N ILE A 140 -2.33 -10.45 -7.57
CA ILE A 140 -1.39 -10.44 -6.44
C ILE A 140 -2.11 -10.97 -5.20
N THR A 141 -1.65 -12.08 -4.65
CA THR A 141 -2.22 -12.67 -3.43
C THR A 141 -1.30 -12.44 -2.24
N LEU A 142 -1.79 -11.71 -1.24
CA LEU A 142 -1.10 -11.54 0.04
C LEU A 142 -1.46 -12.70 0.96
N TYR A 143 -0.45 -13.37 1.51
CA TYR A 143 -0.66 -14.47 2.44
C TYR A 143 0.38 -14.48 3.56
N ASP A 144 0.00 -14.95 4.75
CA ASP A 144 0.92 -15.26 5.83
C ASP A 144 0.98 -16.78 6.08
N LYS A 145 1.67 -17.21 7.13
CA LYS A 145 1.80 -18.64 7.45
C LYS A 145 0.45 -19.30 7.76
N SER A 146 -0.49 -18.57 8.38
CA SER A 146 -1.81 -19.08 8.74
C SER A 146 -2.68 -19.30 7.50
N ASP A 147 -2.46 -18.51 6.45
CA ASP A 147 -3.13 -18.63 5.17
C ASP A 147 -2.55 -19.73 4.25
N TRP A 148 -1.35 -20.24 4.54
CA TRP A 148 -0.63 -21.17 3.65
C TRP A 148 -1.43 -22.42 3.25
N PRO A 149 -2.17 -23.09 4.16
CA PRO A 149 -2.99 -24.24 3.77
C PRO A 149 -4.05 -23.90 2.72
N MET A 150 -4.66 -22.71 2.82
CA MET A 150 -5.63 -22.23 1.82
C MET A 150 -4.94 -21.94 0.49
N MET A 151 -3.77 -21.30 0.54
CA MET A 151 -2.97 -21.03 -0.66
C MET A 151 -2.57 -22.32 -1.39
N GLN A 152 -2.12 -23.36 -0.66
CA GLN A 152 -1.79 -24.67 -1.25
C GLN A 152 -2.98 -25.28 -1.97
N LYS A 153 -4.15 -25.30 -1.31
CA LYS A 153 -5.39 -25.82 -1.90
C LYS A 153 -5.76 -25.08 -3.18
N ILE A 154 -5.59 -23.75 -3.23
CA ILE A 154 -5.83 -22.94 -4.43
C ILE A 154 -4.86 -23.34 -5.54
N MET A 155 -3.56 -23.43 -5.26
CA MET A 155 -2.55 -23.80 -6.26
C MET A 155 -2.83 -25.19 -6.86
N GLU A 156 -3.11 -26.17 -6.01
CA GLU A 156 -3.42 -27.54 -6.43
C GLU A 156 -4.68 -27.64 -7.29
N THR A 157 -5.73 -26.89 -6.92
CA THR A 157 -7.02 -26.96 -7.60
C THR A 157 -7.03 -26.17 -8.91
N THR A 158 -6.44 -24.98 -8.91
CA THR A 158 -6.48 -24.06 -10.07
C THR A 158 -5.46 -24.42 -11.14
N LYS A 159 -4.37 -25.13 -10.77
CA LYS A 159 -3.26 -25.51 -11.65
C LYS A 159 -2.63 -24.34 -12.42
N GLN A 160 -2.77 -23.13 -11.89
CA GLN A 160 -2.11 -21.93 -12.43
C GLN A 160 -0.65 -21.90 -11.98
N ASN A 161 0.20 -21.20 -12.75
CA ASN A 161 1.59 -20.98 -12.34
C ASN A 161 1.66 -19.76 -11.41
N PHE A 162 2.02 -19.99 -10.15
CA PHE A 162 2.15 -18.93 -9.14
C PHE A 162 3.62 -18.53 -8.97
N GLU A 163 3.91 -17.25 -9.21
CA GLU A 163 5.22 -16.67 -9.02
C GLU A 163 5.37 -16.14 -7.59
N ASN A 164 6.40 -16.61 -6.88
CA ASN A 164 6.77 -16.05 -5.60
C ASN A 164 7.41 -14.67 -5.80
N SER A 165 6.97 -13.69 -5.05
CA SER A 165 7.56 -12.36 -5.05
C SER A 165 7.65 -11.79 -3.64
N SER A 166 8.66 -10.95 -3.42
CA SER A 166 8.78 -10.14 -2.21
C SER A 166 7.93 -8.88 -2.33
N LEU A 167 7.70 -8.21 -1.21
CA LEU A 167 7.17 -6.86 -1.24
C LEU A 167 8.17 -5.91 -1.90
N PRO A 168 7.70 -4.84 -2.57
CA PRO A 168 8.55 -3.76 -3.01
C PRO A 168 9.34 -3.18 -1.84
N THR A 169 10.64 -3.03 -2.05
CA THR A 169 11.56 -2.39 -1.11
C THR A 169 11.32 -0.89 -1.04
N GLU A 170 11.75 -0.24 0.04
CA GLU A 170 11.68 1.24 0.17
C GLU A 170 12.41 1.96 -0.98
N GLU A 171 13.48 1.37 -1.48
CA GLU A 171 14.23 1.92 -2.61
C GLU A 171 13.43 1.84 -3.92
N GLU A 172 12.76 0.70 -4.18
CA GLU A 172 11.87 0.54 -5.33
C GLU A 172 10.67 1.47 -5.24
N LEU A 173 10.02 1.57 -4.07
CA LEU A 173 8.89 2.48 -3.83
C LEU A 173 9.29 3.93 -4.07
N ARG A 174 10.45 4.35 -3.55
CA ARG A 174 10.98 5.69 -3.75
C ARG A 174 11.30 5.96 -5.23
N SER A 175 11.88 4.98 -5.91
CA SER A 175 12.18 5.07 -7.34
C SER A 175 10.91 5.24 -8.17
N HIS A 176 9.86 4.47 -7.86
CA HIS A 176 8.54 4.65 -8.50
C HIS A 176 7.93 6.02 -8.22
N ALA A 177 8.00 6.51 -6.98
CA ALA A 177 7.50 7.84 -6.63
C ALA A 177 8.22 8.95 -7.40
N TYR A 178 9.55 8.88 -7.54
CA TYR A 178 10.31 9.83 -8.35
C TYR A 178 9.97 9.75 -9.84
N ALA A 179 9.81 8.54 -10.38
CA ALA A 179 9.42 8.35 -11.77
C ALA A 179 8.02 8.92 -12.06
N ALA A 180 7.08 8.77 -11.13
CA ALA A 180 5.74 9.34 -11.25
C ALA A 180 5.78 10.88 -11.32
N VAL A 181 6.50 11.52 -10.40
CA VAL A 181 6.67 12.99 -10.40
C VAL A 181 7.35 13.46 -11.69
N ALA A 182 8.38 12.75 -12.17
CA ALA A 182 9.05 13.10 -13.42
C ALA A 182 8.08 13.03 -14.62
N THR A 183 7.23 12.00 -14.67
CA THR A 183 6.22 11.84 -15.72
C THR A 183 5.19 12.97 -15.66
N GLU A 184 4.75 13.33 -14.46
CA GLU A 184 3.80 14.44 -14.25
C GLU A 184 4.40 15.77 -14.71
N ILE A 185 5.64 16.08 -14.32
CA ILE A 185 6.36 17.30 -14.75
C ILE A 185 6.42 17.38 -16.27
N LEU A 186 6.75 16.28 -16.94
CA LEU A 186 6.84 16.23 -18.40
C LEU A 186 5.47 16.33 -19.09
N SER A 187 4.39 15.97 -18.40
CA SER A 187 3.03 16.08 -18.94
C SER A 187 2.46 17.51 -18.89
N VAL A 188 3.10 18.44 -18.17
CA VAL A 188 2.59 19.81 -18.00
C VAL A 188 2.58 20.56 -19.35
N PRO A 189 1.40 21.04 -19.80
CA PRO A 189 1.29 21.74 -21.08
C PRO A 189 2.13 23.02 -21.14
N SER A 190 2.69 23.32 -22.32
CA SER A 190 3.64 24.42 -22.52
C SER A 190 3.08 25.81 -22.18
N ASN A 191 1.78 26.03 -22.32
CA ASN A 191 1.12 27.29 -21.94
C ASN A 191 1.11 27.52 -20.43
N SER A 192 1.14 26.48 -19.60
CA SER A 192 1.03 26.58 -18.14
C SER A 192 2.31 27.11 -17.48
N TRP A 193 3.48 26.90 -18.09
CA TRP A 193 4.77 27.30 -17.51
C TRP A 193 5.49 28.44 -18.25
N LYS A 194 4.97 28.91 -19.39
CA LYS A 194 5.54 30.05 -20.14
C LYS A 194 5.73 31.30 -19.29
N CYS A 195 4.77 31.62 -18.42
CA CYS A 195 4.88 32.77 -17.52
C CYS A 195 5.97 32.61 -16.43
N LEU A 196 6.44 31.38 -16.20
CA LEU A 196 7.46 31.04 -15.22
C LEU A 196 8.87 30.94 -15.86
N GLU A 197 8.99 31.17 -17.16
CA GLU A 197 10.26 30.98 -17.89
C GLU A 197 11.39 31.89 -17.39
N ALA A 198 11.05 33.12 -16.97
CA ALA A 198 12.01 34.03 -16.35
C ALA A 198 12.55 33.46 -15.03
N ILE A 199 11.66 32.99 -14.14
CA ILE A 199 12.04 32.39 -12.85
C ILE A 199 12.85 31.12 -13.06
N ALA A 200 12.45 30.26 -14.01
CA ALA A 200 13.17 29.04 -14.32
C ALA A 200 14.59 29.33 -14.82
N ARG A 201 14.76 30.37 -15.63
CA ARG A 201 16.07 30.83 -16.10
C ARG A 201 16.92 31.32 -14.94
N ASP A 202 16.36 32.16 -14.06
CA ASP A 202 17.06 32.71 -12.91
C ASP A 202 17.57 31.58 -11.98
N LEU A 203 16.72 30.59 -11.70
CA LEU A 203 17.09 29.40 -10.92
C LEU A 203 18.24 28.60 -11.54
N VAL A 204 18.23 28.44 -12.87
CA VAL A 204 19.30 27.73 -13.61
C VAL A 204 20.59 28.56 -13.70
N THR A 205 20.52 29.88 -13.59
CA THR A 205 21.73 30.72 -13.49
C THR A 205 22.32 30.75 -12.08
N GLU A 206 21.49 30.72 -11.03
CA GLU A 206 21.95 30.72 -9.63
C GLU A 206 22.51 29.37 -9.18
N GLY A 207 22.01 28.25 -9.72
CA GLY A 207 22.45 26.90 -9.40
C GLY A 207 22.76 26.07 -10.64
N LYS A 208 23.31 24.87 -10.49
CA LYS A 208 23.44 23.95 -11.63
C LYS A 208 22.06 23.41 -12.00
N ALA A 209 21.68 23.43 -13.28
CA ALA A 209 20.37 22.96 -13.76
C ALA A 209 19.94 21.59 -13.18
N ARG A 210 20.87 20.63 -13.11
CA ARG A 210 20.62 19.28 -12.55
C ARG A 210 20.28 19.32 -11.05
N GLU A 211 20.93 20.18 -10.28
CA GLU A 211 20.69 20.30 -8.83
C GLU A 211 19.34 20.97 -8.55
N VAL A 212 18.97 21.98 -9.34
CA VAL A 212 17.66 22.63 -9.25
C VAL A 212 16.54 21.63 -9.53
N LEU A 213 16.64 20.85 -10.61
CA LEU A 213 15.64 19.84 -10.95
C LEU A 213 15.52 18.77 -9.86
N ALA A 214 16.65 18.31 -9.30
CA ALA A 214 16.63 17.37 -8.18
C ALA A 214 15.90 17.94 -6.95
N ARG A 215 16.11 19.23 -6.63
CA ARG A 215 15.40 19.91 -5.55
C ARG A 215 13.90 20.02 -5.82
N VAL A 216 13.49 20.33 -7.06
CA VAL A 216 12.06 20.39 -7.44
C VAL A 216 11.41 19.02 -7.26
N VAL A 217 12.02 17.95 -7.80
CA VAL A 217 11.50 16.58 -7.63
C VAL A 217 11.41 16.21 -6.15
N SER A 218 12.40 16.59 -5.33
CA SER A 218 12.37 16.38 -3.88
C SER A 218 11.32 17.19 -3.14
N LEU A 219 10.93 18.37 -3.64
CA LEU A 219 9.87 19.21 -3.04
C LEU A 219 8.49 18.66 -3.38
N LEU A 220 8.30 18.19 -4.61
CA LEU A 220 7.03 17.64 -5.10
C LEU A 220 6.75 16.24 -4.57
N ASN A 221 7.80 15.44 -4.32
CA ASN A 221 7.66 14.16 -3.64
C ASN A 221 7.68 14.37 -2.11
N THR A 222 6.58 14.85 -1.54
CA THR A 222 6.46 15.19 -0.11
C THR A 222 6.72 13.99 0.83
N ASP A 223 6.53 12.76 0.34
CA ASP A 223 6.87 11.53 1.09
C ASP A 223 8.38 11.41 1.37
N ALA A 224 9.24 11.99 0.51
CA ALA A 224 10.69 11.96 0.71
C ALA A 224 11.16 12.90 1.84
N GLN A 225 10.31 13.84 2.30
CA GLN A 225 10.61 14.70 3.45
C GLN A 225 10.24 14.08 4.81
N LEU A 226 9.61 12.89 4.82
CA LEU A 226 9.36 12.10 6.01
C LEU A 226 10.55 11.21 6.40
N GLN A 227 11.79 11.63 6.13
CA GLN A 227 12.83 11.23 7.07
C GLN A 227 12.60 12.05 8.33
N PRO A 228 12.19 11.46 9.46
CA PRO A 228 12.11 12.21 10.69
C PRO A 228 13.48 12.84 10.91
N LYS A 229 13.56 14.18 10.84
CA LYS A 229 14.74 14.88 11.33
C LYS A 229 14.91 14.39 12.76
N LYS A 230 16.03 13.71 13.07
CA LYS A 230 16.33 13.24 14.42
C LYS A 230 16.21 14.44 15.35
N SER A 231 15.09 14.55 16.05
CA SER A 231 14.87 15.62 17.00
C SER A 231 15.84 15.39 18.15
N LYS A 232 16.52 16.44 18.61
CA LYS A 232 17.39 16.33 19.79
C LYS A 232 16.58 16.11 21.08
N VAL A 233 15.26 16.26 21.01
CA VAL A 233 14.31 16.12 22.12
C VAL A 233 13.14 15.23 21.71
N SER A 234 12.59 14.48 22.65
CA SER A 234 11.40 13.69 22.40
C SER A 234 10.20 14.59 22.12
N LEU A 235 9.43 14.28 21.06
CA LEU A 235 8.16 14.96 20.78
C LEU A 235 7.04 14.59 21.76
N TYR A 236 7.23 13.53 22.53
CA TYR A 236 6.27 13.05 23.50
C TYR A 236 6.52 13.67 24.88
N SER A 237 7.76 13.65 25.37
CA SER A 237 8.11 14.10 26.72
C SER A 237 8.89 15.43 26.79
N GLY A 238 9.43 15.90 25.66
CA GLY A 238 10.32 17.06 25.61
C GLY A 238 11.73 16.79 26.14
N VAL A 239 12.07 15.55 26.51
CA VAL A 239 13.37 15.21 27.12
C VAL A 239 14.47 15.12 26.03
N PRO A 240 15.63 15.77 26.23
CA PRO A 240 16.77 15.64 25.33
C PRO A 240 17.30 14.20 25.23
N ASP A 241 17.89 13.85 24.09
CA ASP A 241 18.49 12.53 23.80
C ASP A 241 17.51 11.35 23.73
N PHE A 242 16.21 11.64 23.73
CA PHE A 242 15.14 10.68 23.46
C PHE A 242 14.39 11.05 22.17
N THR A 243 13.90 10.02 21.48
CA THR A 243 12.98 10.14 20.35
C THR A 243 11.64 9.52 20.75
N ALA A 244 10.55 10.24 20.47
CA ALA A 244 9.22 9.68 20.60
C ALA A 244 8.98 8.70 19.46
N VAL A 245 8.56 7.49 19.79
CA VAL A 245 8.27 6.44 18.80
C VAL A 245 6.83 5.95 18.96
N LEU A 246 6.20 5.60 17.84
CA LEU A 246 4.88 4.96 17.84
C LEU A 246 5.04 3.46 17.62
N ILE A 247 4.74 2.68 18.65
CA ILE A 247 4.67 1.22 18.58
C ILE A 247 3.24 0.85 18.16
N SER A 248 3.08 0.46 16.90
CA SER A 248 1.75 0.25 16.32
C SER A 248 1.07 -1.01 16.86
N ASP A 249 -0.10 -0.84 17.48
CA ASP A 249 -0.90 -1.91 18.10
C ASP A 249 -2.34 -1.42 18.26
N PHE A 250 -3.01 -1.21 17.11
CA PHE A 250 -4.29 -0.50 17.01
C PHE A 250 -5.42 -1.10 17.87
N ASP A 251 -5.41 -2.42 18.07
CA ASP A 251 -6.40 -3.12 18.90
C ASP A 251 -5.89 -3.49 20.30
N HIS A 252 -4.65 -3.11 20.62
CA HIS A 252 -3.96 -3.44 21.87
C HIS A 252 -3.90 -4.94 22.20
N THR A 253 -3.97 -5.80 21.18
CA THR A 253 -3.91 -7.25 21.37
C THR A 253 -2.48 -7.76 21.42
N LEU A 254 -1.54 -7.06 20.77
CA LEU A 254 -0.13 -7.44 20.75
C LEU A 254 0.57 -7.06 22.05
N TYR A 255 0.22 -5.91 22.61
CA TYR A 255 0.77 -5.38 23.85
C TYR A 255 -0.40 -4.91 24.74
N PRO A 256 -1.06 -5.84 25.45
CA PRO A 256 -2.22 -5.52 26.26
C PRO A 256 -1.88 -4.67 27.49
N SER A 257 -0.61 -4.66 27.90
CA SER A 257 -0.09 -3.87 29.02
C SER A 257 1.31 -3.33 28.73
N VAL A 258 1.76 -2.38 29.56
CA VAL A 258 3.10 -1.81 29.46
C VAL A 258 4.18 -2.86 29.73
N GLU A 259 3.92 -3.82 30.62
CA GLU A 259 4.84 -4.93 30.93
C GLU A 259 4.96 -5.89 29.73
N ALA A 260 3.84 -6.18 29.05
CA ALA A 260 3.84 -6.98 27.82
C ALA A 260 4.57 -6.27 26.68
N LEU A 261 4.47 -4.94 26.61
CA LEU A 261 5.23 -4.11 25.69
C LEU A 261 6.73 -4.19 25.99
N GLN A 262 7.14 -3.86 27.21
CA GLN A 262 8.54 -3.80 27.63
C GLN A 262 9.27 -5.16 27.51
N SER A 263 8.56 -6.28 27.70
CA SER A 263 9.15 -7.62 27.56
C SER A 263 9.37 -8.07 26.11
N ARG A 264 8.69 -7.45 25.15
CA ARG A 264 8.72 -7.83 23.73
C ARG A 264 9.49 -6.84 22.86
N VAL A 265 9.59 -5.59 23.28
CA VAL A 265 10.37 -4.57 22.59
C VAL A 265 11.86 -4.74 22.93
N PRO A 266 12.76 -4.82 21.94
CA PRO A 266 14.15 -5.21 22.16
C PRO A 266 15.04 -4.08 22.73
N CYS A 267 14.46 -2.99 23.22
CA CYS A 267 15.17 -1.94 23.93
C CYS A 267 14.30 -1.37 25.07
N PRO A 268 14.93 -0.72 26.06
CA PRO A 268 14.20 -0.03 27.12
C PRO A 268 13.27 1.03 26.53
N LEU A 269 12.03 1.03 27.00
CA LEU A 269 11.02 2.05 26.71
C LEU A 269 10.81 2.89 27.95
N GLU A 270 10.95 4.21 27.80
CA GLU A 270 10.67 5.17 28.85
C GLU A 270 9.35 5.89 28.60
N ARG A 271 8.72 6.36 29.68
CA ARG A 271 7.53 7.22 29.65
C ARG A 271 6.48 6.71 28.64
N VAL A 272 5.99 5.50 28.87
CA VAL A 272 5.07 4.84 27.93
C VAL A 272 3.63 5.32 28.14
N ARG A 273 2.90 5.60 27.06
CA ARG A 273 1.47 5.94 27.09
C ARG A 273 0.69 5.18 26.02
N LYS A 274 -0.52 4.76 26.37
CA LYS A 274 -1.49 4.23 25.42
C LYS A 274 -1.97 5.34 24.46
N ALA A 275 -2.14 4.99 23.18
CA ALA A 275 -2.63 5.84 22.11
C ALA A 275 -3.60 5.05 21.22
N GLU A 276 -4.42 5.73 20.43
CA GLU A 276 -5.43 5.09 19.58
C GLU A 276 -4.81 4.11 18.56
N ALA A 277 -3.61 4.41 18.05
CA ALA A 277 -2.90 3.56 17.11
C ALA A 277 -1.92 2.56 17.76
N GLY A 278 -1.88 2.47 19.11
CA GLY A 278 -0.95 1.61 19.84
C GLY A 278 -0.29 2.31 21.04
N TRP A 279 1.02 2.29 21.14
CA TRP A 279 1.75 2.84 22.28
C TRP A 279 2.74 3.92 21.84
N VAL A 280 2.75 5.04 22.54
CA VAL A 280 3.76 6.09 22.37
C VAL A 280 4.76 5.95 23.52
N ALA A 281 6.04 5.92 23.19
CA ALA A 281 7.10 5.79 24.19
C ALA A 281 8.32 6.65 23.82
N ASP A 282 9.12 6.98 24.83
CA ASP A 282 10.46 7.53 24.64
C ASP A 282 11.46 6.40 24.46
N VAL A 283 12.33 6.56 23.45
CA VAL A 283 13.47 5.66 23.21
C VAL A 283 14.73 6.50 23.11
N ALA A 284 15.78 6.08 23.82
CA ALA A 284 17.08 6.74 23.75
C ALA A 284 17.58 6.77 22.30
N ASN A 285 18.13 7.90 21.86
CA ASN A 285 18.53 8.12 20.46
C ASN A 285 19.51 7.05 19.94
N SER A 286 20.36 6.50 20.80
CA SER A 286 21.29 5.40 20.47
C SER A 286 20.58 4.10 20.07
N ASN A 287 19.34 3.90 20.52
CA ASN A 287 18.56 2.70 20.31
C ASN A 287 17.54 2.86 19.18
N VAL A 288 17.29 4.07 18.69
CA VAL A 288 16.28 4.34 17.65
C VAL A 288 16.59 3.58 16.37
N ASP A 289 17.83 3.64 15.86
CA ASP A 289 18.18 2.95 14.60
C ASP A 289 18.08 1.42 14.75
N TYR A 290 18.40 0.89 15.93
CA TYR A 290 18.22 -0.53 16.23
C TYR A 290 16.75 -0.92 16.31
N LEU A 291 15.94 -0.06 16.94
CA LEU A 291 14.52 -0.31 17.11
C LEU A 291 13.75 -0.15 15.78
N MET A 292 14.09 0.82 14.94
CA MET A 292 13.58 0.94 13.57
C MET A 292 13.96 -0.26 12.70
N LYS A 293 15.18 -0.81 12.86
CA LYS A 293 15.60 -2.06 12.19
C LYS A 293 14.90 -3.30 12.71
N SER A 294 14.53 -3.32 13.99
CA SER A 294 13.67 -4.37 14.53
C SER A 294 12.30 -4.33 13.84
N GLY A 295 11.87 -3.11 13.46
CA GLY A 295 10.64 -2.71 12.78
C GLY A 295 9.53 -2.30 13.75
N VAL A 296 9.71 -2.48 15.07
CA VAL A 296 8.63 -2.46 16.09
C VAL A 296 7.93 -1.10 16.22
N VAL A 297 8.45 -0.09 15.53
CA VAL A 297 8.09 1.31 15.62
C VAL A 297 8.16 1.96 14.25
N GLU A 298 7.30 2.97 14.08
CA GLU A 298 7.39 4.01 13.06
C GLU A 298 7.89 5.33 13.67
#